data_AF-A0A951BHI9-F1
#
_entry.id   AF-A0A951BHI9-F1
#
_cell.length_a   1.000
_cell.length_b   1.000
_cell.length_c   1.000
_cell.angle_alpha   90.00
_cell.angle_beta   90.00
_cell.angle_gamma   90.00
#
_symmetry.space_group_name_H-M   'P 1'
#
loop_
_entity.id
_entity.type
_entity.pdbx_description
1 polymer ?
#
loop_
_entity_poly.entity_id
_entity_poly.type
_entity_poly.pdbx_seq_one_letter_code
_entity_poly.pdbx_strand_id
1 'polypeptide(L)'
;MKQLQIYGNTGAVIMTSIAAEPVNRSQRGHTHGHLWSLSDGTALHAPYGQLVTESGTGRVCCHLCGRWYVSLGGHLRTHGHTADSYRETMGLCRSRPLVAEALSRSIATRLGWVKLRREVDAAGIAVRPANLSSAQPNRDPQGCVGATIAR
;
A
#
# COMPACT_ATOMS: atom_id res chain seq x y z
N MET A 1 -51.89 -44.22 31.05
CA MET A 1 -51.85 -42.75 30.91
C MET A 1 -50.45 -42.35 30.47
N LYS A 2 -50.37 -41.71 29.28
CA LYS A 2 -49.28 -40.89 28.70
C LYS A 2 -47.85 -41.44 28.55
N GLN A 3 -47.47 -41.61 27.28
CA GLN A 3 -46.12 -41.39 26.75
C GLN A 3 -45.57 -40.01 27.15
N LEU A 4 -44.25 -39.89 27.23
CA LEU A 4 -43.49 -38.85 26.53
C LEU A 4 -42.05 -39.35 26.29
N GLN A 5 -41.67 -39.53 25.03
CA GLN A 5 -40.26 -39.49 24.62
C GLN A 5 -39.85 -38.01 24.44
N ILE A 6 -38.56 -37.69 24.54
CA ILE A 6 -37.78 -36.99 23.49
C ILE A 6 -36.30 -36.81 23.93
N TYR A 7 -35.45 -37.24 22.99
CA TYR A 7 -34.03 -37.07 22.69
C TYR A 7 -33.25 -35.84 23.20
N GLY A 8 -32.01 -36.09 23.66
CA GLY A 8 -30.80 -35.83 22.85
C GLY A 8 -29.96 -34.56 23.09
N ASN A 9 -28.67 -34.80 23.36
CA ASN A 9 -27.49 -34.26 22.64
C ASN A 9 -26.52 -33.34 23.42
N THR A 10 -25.38 -33.95 23.78
CA THR A 10 -23.98 -33.49 23.61
C THR A 10 -23.73 -31.97 23.62
N GLY A 11 -23.31 -31.46 24.77
CA GLY A 11 -22.77 -30.10 24.92
C GLY A 11 -21.37 -30.00 24.30
N ALA A 12 -21.30 -29.55 23.04
CA ALA A 12 -20.07 -29.17 22.37
C ALA A 12 -19.54 -27.85 22.92
N VAL A 13 -18.24 -27.84 23.26
CA VAL A 13 -17.47 -26.66 23.65
C VAL A 13 -17.27 -25.80 22.40
N ILE A 14 -17.89 -24.62 22.34
CA ILE A 14 -17.76 -23.73 21.18
C ILE A 14 -16.46 -22.93 21.32
N MET A 15 -15.46 -23.26 20.51
CA MET A 15 -14.30 -22.41 20.25
C MET A 15 -14.77 -21.06 19.73
N THR A 16 -14.45 -19.99 20.45
CA THR A 16 -14.62 -18.61 19.96
C THR A 16 -13.62 -18.36 18.84
N SER A 17 -14.02 -18.63 17.61
CA SER A 17 -13.32 -18.19 16.41
C SER A 17 -13.23 -16.67 16.41
N ILE A 18 -12.01 -16.16 16.48
CA ILE A 18 -11.69 -14.76 16.19
C ILE A 18 -11.89 -14.58 14.69
N ALA A 19 -13.13 -14.26 14.29
CA ALA A 19 -13.41 -13.83 12.94
C ALA A 19 -12.65 -12.51 12.72
N ALA A 20 -11.70 -12.52 11.80
CA ALA A 20 -11.07 -11.32 11.31
C ALA A 20 -12.15 -10.34 10.84
N GLU A 21 -12.21 -9.19 11.52
CA GLU A 21 -13.09 -8.08 11.19
C GLU A 21 -13.04 -7.80 9.69
N PRO A 22 -14.18 -7.79 8.97
CA PRO A 22 -14.18 -7.46 7.55
C PRO A 22 -13.69 -6.02 7.40
N VAL A 23 -12.60 -5.84 6.64
CA VAL A 23 -12.12 -4.52 6.21
C VAL A 23 -13.28 -3.76 5.56
N ASN A 24 -13.86 -2.84 6.31
CA ASN A 24 -15.02 -2.06 5.95
C ASN A 24 -14.68 -1.15 4.76
N ARG A 25 -14.92 -1.69 3.56
CA ARG A 25 -14.84 -1.00 2.29
C ARG A 25 -16.16 -0.26 2.11
N SER A 26 -16.18 1.03 2.46
CA SER A 26 -17.25 2.02 2.25
C SER A 26 -17.98 2.46 3.52
N GLN A 27 -17.26 3.09 4.45
CA GLN A 27 -17.91 4.13 5.26
C GLN A 27 -18.14 5.35 4.37
N ARG A 28 -19.36 5.40 3.86
CA ARG A 28 -19.92 6.49 3.07
C ARG A 28 -20.08 7.72 3.95
N GLY A 29 -19.35 8.78 3.59
CA GLY A 29 -19.74 10.18 3.76
C GLY A 29 -20.21 10.58 5.16
N HIS A 30 -19.30 10.72 6.10
CA HIS A 30 -19.53 11.71 7.15
C HIS A 30 -19.45 13.09 6.50
N THR A 31 -20.57 13.82 6.44
CA THR A 31 -20.58 15.23 6.06
C THR A 31 -19.90 16.01 7.17
N HIS A 32 -18.58 16.12 7.09
CA HIS A 32 -17.78 16.92 8.00
C HIS A 32 -18.20 18.38 7.83
N GLY A 33 -18.67 19.02 8.90
CA GLY A 33 -18.91 20.47 8.90
C GLY A 33 -17.68 21.21 8.39
N HIS A 34 -17.88 22.29 7.65
CA HIS A 34 -16.78 23.10 7.15
C HIS A 34 -16.09 23.77 8.34
N LEU A 35 -14.85 23.36 8.65
CA LEU A 35 -14.09 23.85 9.80
C LEU A 35 -13.35 25.16 9.49
N TRP A 36 -13.06 25.44 8.22
CA TRP A 36 -12.33 26.62 7.79
C TRP A 36 -12.83 27.16 6.45
N SER A 37 -12.54 28.44 6.17
CA SER A 37 -12.84 29.08 4.88
C SER A 37 -11.58 29.76 4.35
N LEU A 38 -11.30 29.60 3.07
CA LEU A 38 -10.31 30.41 2.37
C LEU A 38 -10.88 31.81 2.08
N SER A 39 -9.99 32.73 1.73
CA SER A 39 -10.32 34.11 1.32
C SER A 39 -11.16 34.20 0.04
N ASP A 40 -11.22 33.13 -0.76
CA ASP A 40 -12.10 32.99 -1.92
C ASP A 40 -13.50 32.46 -1.58
N GLY A 41 -13.78 32.21 -0.30
CA GLY A 41 -15.02 31.61 0.19
C GLY A 41 -15.07 30.09 0.14
N THR A 42 -14.00 29.41 -0.32
CA THR A 42 -13.97 27.96 -0.39
C THR A 42 -13.98 27.36 1.02
N ALA A 43 -14.97 26.54 1.29
CA ALA A 43 -15.15 25.87 2.58
C ALA A 43 -14.25 24.63 2.67
N LEU A 44 -13.37 24.61 3.67
CA LEU A 44 -12.45 23.51 3.95
C LEU A 44 -13.02 22.55 4.99
N HIS A 45 -12.82 21.26 4.72
CA HIS A 45 -13.15 20.16 5.61
C HIS A 45 -11.97 19.71 6.48
N ALA A 46 -10.79 20.32 6.31
CA ALA A 46 -9.60 20.01 7.08
C ALA A 46 -8.80 21.28 7.44
N PRO A 47 -7.96 21.20 8.49
CA PRO A 47 -7.10 22.29 8.92
C PRO A 47 -6.19 22.93 7.89
N TYR A 48 -6.27 24.27 7.76
CA TYR A 48 -5.32 25.01 6.93
C TYR A 48 -3.89 24.83 7.46
N GLY A 49 -2.94 24.60 6.55
CA GLY A 49 -1.53 24.37 6.88
C GLY A 49 -1.22 22.99 7.46
N GLN A 50 -2.22 22.12 7.66
CA GLN A 50 -2.02 20.79 8.24
C GLN A 50 -2.72 19.69 7.45
N LEU A 51 -1.92 18.76 6.94
CA LEU A 51 -2.43 17.54 6.34
C LEU A 51 -2.84 16.54 7.42
N VAL A 52 -4.15 16.33 7.57
CA VAL A 52 -4.72 15.36 8.52
C VAL A 52 -4.58 13.94 7.99
N THR A 53 -4.17 13.04 8.89
CA THR A 53 -4.00 11.61 8.61
C THR A 53 -4.89 10.75 9.50
N GLU A 54 -5.47 9.69 8.93
CA GLU A 54 -6.30 8.71 9.62
C GLU A 54 -5.42 7.79 10.48
N SER A 55 -5.73 7.70 11.77
CA SER A 55 -5.07 6.78 12.69
C SER A 55 -5.30 5.33 12.26
N GLY A 56 -4.23 4.53 12.18
CA GLY A 56 -4.28 3.10 11.83
C GLY A 56 -4.04 2.81 10.35
N THR A 57 -4.71 3.50 9.43
CA THR A 57 -4.51 3.29 7.98
C THR A 57 -3.43 4.23 7.39
N GLY A 58 -3.21 5.38 8.03
CA GLY A 58 -2.31 6.43 7.54
C GLY A 58 -2.85 7.18 6.32
N ARG A 59 -4.12 7.02 5.94
CA ARG A 59 -4.72 7.76 4.81
C ARG A 59 -4.73 9.26 5.09
N VAL A 60 -4.62 10.07 4.04
CA VAL A 60 -4.62 11.53 4.11
C VAL A 60 -6.00 12.10 3.73
N CYS A 61 -6.44 13.14 4.42
CA CYS A 61 -7.70 13.83 4.15
C CYS A 61 -7.54 14.93 3.10
N CYS A 62 -8.42 14.97 2.10
CA CYS A 62 -8.53 16.08 1.16
C CYS A 62 -9.27 17.26 1.84
N HIS A 63 -8.70 18.47 1.76
CA HIS A 63 -9.27 19.65 2.41
C HIS A 63 -10.53 20.15 1.68
N LEU A 64 -10.62 19.95 0.37
CA LEU A 64 -11.71 20.45 -0.48
C LEU A 64 -12.98 19.61 -0.36
N CYS A 65 -12.85 18.30 -0.20
CA CYS A 65 -14.00 17.38 -0.20
C CYS A 65 -14.15 16.55 1.09
N GLY A 66 -13.18 16.64 2.00
CA GLY A 66 -13.19 15.91 3.28
C GLY A 66 -13.01 14.39 3.17
N ARG A 67 -12.73 13.86 1.97
CA ARG A 67 -12.57 12.40 1.76
C ARG A 67 -11.15 11.94 2.04
N TRP A 68 -11.02 10.67 2.41
CA TRP A 68 -9.76 10.02 2.79
C TRP A 68 -9.16 9.23 1.64
N TYR A 69 -7.85 9.39 1.42
CA TYR A 69 -7.13 8.76 0.32
C TYR A 69 -5.78 8.19 0.75
N VAL A 70 -5.33 7.14 0.07
CA VAL A 70 -3.94 6.66 0.19
C VAL A 70 -2.99 7.58 -0.56
N SER A 71 -3.44 8.21 -1.65
CA SER A 71 -2.69 9.18 -2.43
C SER A 71 -3.64 10.25 -2.98
N LEU A 72 -3.36 11.51 -2.68
CA LEU A 72 -4.14 12.63 -3.21
C LEU A 72 -3.76 12.97 -4.64
N GLY A 73 -2.57 12.61 -5.12
CA GLY A 73 -2.05 13.10 -6.40
C GLY A 73 -2.98 12.88 -7.60
N GLY A 74 -3.63 11.71 -7.67
CA GLY A 74 -4.64 11.44 -8.69
C GLY A 74 -5.96 12.17 -8.46
N HIS A 75 -6.37 12.28 -7.19
CA HIS A 75 -7.63 12.91 -6.81
C HIS A 75 -7.61 14.44 -6.99
N LEU A 76 -6.48 15.12 -6.75
CA LEU A 76 -6.40 16.58 -6.91
C LEU A 76 -6.78 17.07 -8.31
N ARG A 77 -6.60 16.23 -9.33
CA ARG A 77 -7.03 16.52 -10.71
C ARG A 77 -8.53 16.72 -10.83
N THR A 78 -9.35 16.05 -10.02
CA THR A 78 -10.81 16.26 -10.01
C THR A 78 -11.19 17.64 -9.46
N HIS A 79 -10.25 18.29 -8.77
CA HIS A 79 -10.38 19.65 -8.27
C HIS A 79 -9.55 20.65 -9.09
N GLY A 80 -8.98 20.24 -10.23
CA GLY A 80 -8.16 21.11 -11.07
C GLY A 80 -6.81 21.52 -10.46
N HIS A 81 -6.39 20.93 -9.33
CA HIS A 81 -5.13 21.27 -8.70
C HIS A 81 -4.01 20.31 -9.09
N THR A 82 -2.81 20.87 -9.28
CA THR A 82 -1.57 20.11 -9.20
C THR A 82 -1.18 19.89 -7.74
N ALA A 83 -0.24 18.97 -7.47
CA ALA A 83 0.26 18.76 -6.10
C ALA A 83 0.87 20.04 -5.52
N ASP A 84 1.60 20.81 -6.33
CA ASP A 84 2.23 22.06 -5.89
C ASP A 84 1.22 23.17 -5.66
N SER A 85 0.31 23.40 -6.62
CA SER A 85 -0.77 24.37 -6.45
C SER A 85 -1.61 24.05 -5.22
N TYR A 86 -1.94 22.77 -4.99
CA TYR A 86 -2.69 22.37 -3.80
C TYR A 86 -1.93 22.66 -2.50
N ARG A 87 -0.62 22.40 -2.44
CA ARG A 87 0.18 22.72 -1.24
C ARG A 87 0.21 24.22 -0.99
N GLU A 88 0.39 25.03 -2.02
CA GLU A 88 0.40 26.48 -1.91
C GLU A 88 -0.96 27.02 -1.45
N THR A 89 -2.04 26.58 -2.09
CA THR A 89 -3.41 26.97 -1.74
C THR A 89 -3.77 26.57 -0.31
N MET A 90 -3.32 25.41 0.17
CA MET A 90 -3.62 24.90 1.51
C MET A 90 -2.58 25.25 2.58
N GLY A 91 -1.55 26.05 2.23
CA GLY A 91 -0.49 26.45 3.17
C GLY A 91 0.43 25.32 3.65
N LEU A 92 0.54 24.24 2.88
CA LEU A 92 1.38 23.08 3.23
C LEU A 92 2.83 23.30 2.78
N CYS A 93 3.79 22.78 3.56
CA CYS A 93 5.20 22.77 3.15
C CYS A 93 5.38 22.07 1.80
N ARG A 94 6.21 22.63 0.90
CA ARG A 94 6.46 22.06 -0.44
C ARG A 94 6.92 20.61 -0.44
N SER A 95 7.72 20.23 0.56
CA SER A 95 8.22 18.87 0.74
C SER A 95 7.21 17.91 1.40
N ARG A 96 6.03 18.38 1.81
CA ARG A 96 5.04 17.54 2.50
C ARG A 96 4.51 16.47 1.53
N PRO A 97 4.64 15.17 1.86
CA PRO A 97 4.03 14.12 1.07
C PRO A 97 2.49 14.20 1.17
N LEU A 98 1.82 14.07 0.03
CA LEU A 98 0.36 14.06 -0.09
C LEU A 98 -0.19 12.63 -0.20
N VAL A 99 0.52 11.69 0.41
CA VAL A 99 0.25 10.26 0.37
C VAL A 99 0.36 9.70 1.79
N ALA A 100 -0.21 8.53 2.00
CA ALA A 100 -0.09 7.82 3.26
C ALA A 100 1.37 7.57 3.64
N GLU A 101 1.68 7.62 4.93
CA GLU A 101 3.07 7.57 5.41
C GLU A 101 3.80 6.31 4.96
N ALA A 102 3.16 5.15 5.05
CA ALA A 102 3.72 3.88 4.59
C ALA A 102 4.08 3.90 3.09
N LEU A 103 3.23 4.53 2.27
CA LEU A 103 3.49 4.70 0.85
C LEU A 103 4.63 5.70 0.62
N SER A 104 4.66 6.82 1.34
CA SER A 104 5.75 7.80 1.29
C SER A 104 7.10 7.16 1.60
N ARG A 105 7.17 6.35 2.65
CA ARG A 105 8.37 5.64 3.07
C ARG A 105 8.82 4.64 2.00
N SER A 106 7.89 3.89 1.43
CA SER A 106 8.16 2.92 0.37
C SER A 106 8.73 3.58 -0.89
N ILE A 107 8.16 4.74 -1.28
CA ILE A 107 8.65 5.55 -2.40
C ILE A 107 10.07 6.06 -2.10
N ALA A 108 10.30 6.63 -0.91
CA ALA A 108 11.62 7.15 -0.52
C ALA A 108 12.69 6.05 -0.54
N THR A 109 12.41 4.88 0.02
CA THR A 109 13.30 3.71 -0.02
C THR A 109 13.62 3.33 -1.46
N ARG A 110 12.60 3.20 -2.32
CA ARG A 110 12.79 2.83 -3.73
C ARG A 110 13.64 3.85 -4.48
N LEU A 111 13.40 5.14 -4.30
CA LEU A 111 14.19 6.21 -4.91
C LEU A 111 15.65 6.18 -4.41
N GLY A 112 15.85 5.92 -3.12
CA GLY A 112 17.18 5.70 -2.54
C GLY A 112 17.92 4.55 -3.23
N TRP A 113 17.27 3.39 -3.40
CA TRP A 113 17.85 2.25 -4.12
C TRP A 113 18.18 2.57 -5.58
N VAL A 114 17.30 3.28 -6.28
CA VAL A 114 17.53 3.71 -7.68
C VAL A 114 18.72 4.65 -7.77
N LYS A 115 18.86 5.60 -6.83
CA LYS A 115 19.99 6.51 -6.76
C LYS A 115 21.30 5.76 -6.53
N LEU A 116 21.35 4.90 -5.51
CA LEU A 116 22.53 4.07 -5.22
C LEU A 116 22.92 3.21 -6.41
N ARG A 117 21.94 2.60 -7.10
CA ARG A 117 22.20 1.82 -8.32
C ARG A 117 22.91 2.67 -9.38
N ARG A 118 22.41 3.87 -9.67
CA ARG A 118 23.04 4.77 -10.64
C ARG A 118 24.46 5.16 -10.26
N GLU A 119 24.71 5.38 -8.97
CA GLU A 119 26.04 5.71 -8.45
C GLU A 119 27.01 4.53 -8.58
N VAL A 120 26.55 3.30 -8.27
CA VAL A 120 27.31 2.06 -8.47
C VAL A 120 27.63 1.83 -9.95
N ASP A 121 26.64 1.99 -10.82
CA ASP A 121 26.78 1.84 -12.27
C ASP A 121 27.78 2.89 -12.81
N ALA A 122 27.68 4.15 -12.37
CA ALA A 122 28.60 5.23 -12.75
C ALA A 122 30.03 5.00 -12.24
N ALA A 123 30.19 4.36 -11.08
CA ALA A 123 31.50 4.00 -10.52
C ALA A 123 32.11 2.75 -11.18
N GLY A 124 31.39 2.06 -12.08
CA GLY A 124 31.86 0.84 -12.73
C GLY A 124 32.04 -0.34 -11.76
N ILE A 125 31.36 -0.32 -10.61
CA ILE A 125 31.49 -1.35 -9.58
C ILE A 125 30.66 -2.57 -10.00
N ALA A 126 31.34 -3.69 -10.28
CA ALA A 126 30.69 -4.96 -10.56
C ALA A 126 30.05 -5.52 -9.27
N VAL A 127 28.74 -5.29 -9.08
CA VAL A 127 27.99 -5.89 -7.98
C VAL A 127 27.53 -7.29 -8.38
N ARG A 128 28.07 -8.32 -7.70
CA ARG A 128 27.57 -9.69 -7.81
C ARG A 128 26.16 -9.75 -7.20
N PRO A 129 25.13 -10.21 -7.93
CA PRO A 129 23.81 -10.39 -7.35
C PRO A 129 23.86 -11.42 -6.23
N ALA A 130 23.14 -11.16 -5.13
CA ALA A 130 23.11 -12.03 -3.94
C ALA A 130 22.45 -13.41 -4.19
N ASN A 131 21.94 -13.66 -5.39
CA ASN A 131 21.47 -14.97 -5.83
C ASN A 131 22.29 -15.46 -7.03
N LEU A 132 23.44 -16.08 -6.73
CA LEU A 132 24.11 -17.05 -7.59
C LEU A 132 24.55 -18.23 -6.73
N SER A 133 23.58 -19.02 -6.28
CA SER A 133 23.77 -20.37 -5.76
C SER A 133 22.60 -21.17 -6.33
N SER A 134 22.72 -22.09 -7.29
CA SER A 134 23.84 -22.88 -7.76
C SER A 134 23.42 -23.50 -9.10
N ALA A 135 24.15 -23.19 -10.18
CA ALA A 135 24.18 -24.04 -11.37
C ALA A 135 25.66 -24.22 -11.73
N GLN A 136 26.32 -25.09 -10.97
CA GLN A 136 27.65 -25.57 -11.33
C GLN A 136 27.54 -26.48 -12.57
N PRO A 137 28.62 -26.54 -13.38
CA PRO A 137 28.62 -27.18 -14.70
C PRO A 137 28.52 -28.70 -14.55
N ASN A 138 27.61 -29.35 -15.27
CA ASN A 138 27.68 -30.79 -15.41
C ASN A 138 28.87 -31.16 -16.30
N ARG A 139 29.99 -31.53 -15.65
CA ARG A 139 30.95 -32.49 -16.20
C ARG A 139 30.48 -33.88 -15.73
N ASP A 140 29.95 -34.66 -16.65
CA ASP A 140 29.92 -36.11 -16.51
C ASP A 140 30.86 -36.73 -17.56
N PRO A 141 31.87 -37.52 -17.14
CA PRO A 141 32.62 -38.41 -18.00
C PRO A 141 31.95 -39.80 -18.05
N GLN A 142 32.00 -40.42 -19.24
CA GLN A 142 31.77 -41.86 -19.54
C GLN A 142 30.32 -42.36 -19.76
N GLY A 143 30.12 -42.94 -20.94
CA GLY A 143 28.92 -43.70 -21.33
C GLY A 143 29.00 -44.21 -22.77
N CYS A 144 30.01 -45.00 -23.11
CA CYS A 144 30.02 -45.81 -24.33
C CYS A 144 28.91 -46.88 -24.23
N VAL A 145 28.01 -46.99 -25.21
CA VAL A 145 27.75 -48.22 -26.02
C VAL A 145 26.65 -47.99 -27.09
N GLY A 146 27.00 -48.27 -28.34
CA GLY A 146 26.18 -49.02 -29.31
C GLY A 146 24.99 -48.34 -29.98
N ALA A 147 25.20 -47.83 -31.20
CA ALA A 147 24.15 -47.79 -32.23
C ALA A 147 24.74 -48.12 -33.61
N THR A 148 24.37 -49.31 -34.07
CA THR A 148 24.66 -50.00 -35.32
C THR A 148 24.45 -49.16 -36.58
N ILE A 149 25.43 -49.17 -37.49
CA ILE A 149 25.19 -48.89 -38.91
C ILE A 149 25.87 -49.98 -39.72
N ALA A 150 25.07 -50.91 -40.26
CA ALA A 150 25.47 -51.84 -41.29
C ALA A 150 24.85 -51.38 -42.62
N ARG A 151 25.76 -50.88 -43.45
CA ARG A 151 25.85 -50.76 -44.92
C ARG A 151 24.62 -50.96 -45.80
#